data_AF-A0A482XA89-F1
#
_entry.id   AF-A0A482XA89-F1
#
_cell.length_a   1.000
_cell.length_b   1.000
_cell.length_c   1.000
_cell.angle_alpha   90.00
_cell.angle_beta   90.00
_cell.angle_gamma   90.00
#
_symmetry.space_group_name_H-M   'P 1'
#
loop_
_entity.id
_entity.type
_entity.pdbx_description
1 polymer ?
#
loop_
_entity_poly.entity_id
_entity_poly.type
_entity_poly.pdbx_seq_one_letter_code
_entity_poly.pdbx_strand_id
1 'polypeptide(L)'
;MYFYSVLLSSVALLVIIQGGRADDEDGDKYRVMIGDWIQQAMTCKKEMDDSGVEFKLMPCLAFYEGGKDIDPTSKEYDSCKELMACVMKKYGVMSSDGTSLVKDKMMEVVGLFDNKYKGMKDEFNNAIWPACGKPSEKEGQMAYNFMYCVFKKSPMAKKVKDKFFAFFHAQQDDS
;
A
#
# COMPACT_ATOMS: atom_id res chain seq x y z
N MET A 1 21.48 -12.66 7.60
CA MET A 1 20.94 -11.96 6.42
C MET A 1 19.49 -12.39 6.12
N TYR A 2 18.63 -12.47 7.16
CA TYR A 2 17.23 -12.94 7.08
C TYR A 2 16.22 -11.94 7.69
N PHE A 3 16.67 -10.73 8.04
CA PHE A 3 15.86 -9.72 8.75
C PHE A 3 14.95 -8.89 7.83
N TYR A 4 15.13 -8.95 6.51
CA TYR A 4 14.42 -8.10 5.54
C TYR A 4 13.05 -8.64 5.13
N SER A 5 12.90 -9.96 5.07
CA SER A 5 11.62 -10.64 4.88
C SER A 5 10.71 -10.47 6.09
N VAL A 6 11.27 -10.32 7.30
CA VAL A 6 10.53 -10.10 8.56
C VAL A 6 9.87 -8.73 8.60
N LEU A 7 10.51 -7.66 8.08
CA LEU A 7 10.03 -6.27 8.23
C LEU A 7 8.84 -5.89 7.34
N LEU A 8 8.81 -6.32 6.07
CA LEU A 8 7.62 -6.17 5.21
C LEU A 8 6.46 -7.05 5.69
N SER A 9 6.77 -8.20 6.30
CA SER A 9 5.78 -8.98 7.04
C SER A 9 5.41 -8.37 8.39
N SER A 10 6.23 -7.51 9.02
CA SER A 10 5.89 -6.76 10.24
C SER A 10 4.81 -5.71 9.96
N VAL A 11 4.87 -5.01 8.81
CA VAL A 11 3.84 -4.05 8.35
C VAL A 11 2.44 -4.69 8.34
N ALA A 12 2.39 -5.91 7.84
CA ALA A 12 1.21 -6.75 7.84
C ALA A 12 0.87 -7.35 9.23
N LEU A 13 1.86 -7.91 9.93
CA LEU A 13 1.71 -8.54 11.25
C LEU A 13 1.17 -7.58 12.31
N LEU A 14 1.37 -6.27 12.15
CA LEU A 14 0.99 -5.29 13.18
C LEU A 14 -0.38 -4.66 12.95
N VAL A 15 -0.77 -4.56 11.68
CA VAL A 15 -2.17 -4.42 11.29
C VAL A 15 -3.00 -5.64 11.75
N ILE A 16 -2.36 -6.83 11.81
CA ILE A 16 -2.90 -8.08 12.38
C ILE A 16 -2.94 -8.05 13.92
N ILE A 17 -1.88 -7.62 14.62
CA ILE A 17 -1.82 -7.67 16.10
C ILE A 17 -2.70 -6.58 16.75
N GLN A 18 -2.81 -5.38 16.18
CA GLN A 18 -3.69 -4.34 16.75
C GLN A 18 -5.15 -4.44 16.29
N GLY A 19 -5.44 -5.17 15.21
CA GLY A 19 -6.79 -5.34 14.69
C GLY A 19 -7.40 -6.74 14.85
N GLY A 20 -6.62 -7.71 15.31
CA GLY A 20 -7.02 -9.11 15.47
C GLY A 20 -7.37 -9.50 16.91
N ARG A 21 -7.74 -8.52 17.75
CA ARG A 21 -8.41 -8.75 19.06
C ARG A 21 -9.93 -8.64 18.93
N ALA A 22 -10.48 -9.00 17.78
CA ALA A 22 -11.91 -9.18 17.60
C ALA A 22 -12.12 -10.62 17.14
N ASP A 23 -12.80 -11.40 17.98
CA ASP A 23 -13.30 -12.76 17.72
C ASP A 23 -14.42 -12.72 16.67
N ASP A 24 -14.17 -12.13 15.49
CA ASP A 24 -15.16 -11.95 14.43
C ASP A 24 -14.72 -12.74 13.18
N GLU A 25 -15.63 -13.55 12.62
CA GLU A 25 -15.42 -14.43 11.45
C GLU A 25 -14.89 -13.69 10.19
N ASP A 26 -15.06 -12.36 10.12
CA ASP A 26 -14.57 -11.53 9.01
C ASP A 26 -13.10 -11.09 9.16
N GLY A 27 -12.48 -11.31 10.33
CA GLY A 27 -11.06 -11.04 10.57
C GLY A 27 -10.12 -11.92 9.73
N ASP A 28 -10.56 -13.12 9.36
CA ASP A 28 -9.76 -14.07 8.59
C ASP A 28 -9.62 -13.67 7.13
N LYS A 29 -10.67 -13.16 6.47
CA LYS A 29 -10.57 -12.63 5.10
C LYS A 29 -9.62 -11.45 5.01
N TYR A 30 -9.64 -10.58 6.01
CA TYR A 30 -8.74 -9.44 6.12
C TYR A 30 -7.28 -9.89 6.32
N ARG A 31 -7.04 -10.92 7.14
CA ARG A 31 -5.71 -11.53 7.32
C ARG A 31 -5.19 -12.19 6.03
N VAL A 32 -6.03 -12.93 5.32
CA VAL A 32 -5.67 -13.59 4.05
C VAL A 32 -5.27 -12.56 3.00
N MET A 33 -6.07 -11.50 2.80
CA MET A 33 -5.72 -10.41 1.88
C MET A 33 -4.35 -9.80 2.18
N ILE A 34 -4.06 -9.56 3.46
CA ILE A 34 -2.77 -9.01 3.88
C ILE A 34 -1.64 -9.99 3.56
N GLY A 35 -1.83 -11.29 3.82
CA GLY A 35 -0.88 -12.35 3.45
C GLY A 35 -0.59 -12.36 1.95
N ASP A 36 -1.63 -12.30 1.13
CA ASP A 36 -1.51 -12.19 -0.32
C ASP A 36 -0.74 -10.93 -0.72
N TRP A 37 -0.95 -9.80 -0.02
CA TRP A 37 -0.35 -8.52 -0.39
C TRP A 37 1.16 -8.53 -0.15
N ILE A 38 1.58 -9.12 0.97
CA ILE A 38 2.99 -9.38 1.25
C ILE A 38 3.58 -10.28 0.16
N GLN A 39 2.90 -11.36 -0.20
CA GLN A 39 3.41 -12.30 -1.21
C GLN A 39 3.58 -11.63 -2.58
N GLN A 40 2.62 -10.80 -3.00
CA GLN A 40 2.75 -10.04 -4.26
C GLN A 40 3.88 -9.02 -4.19
N ALA A 41 4.03 -8.31 -3.06
CA ALA A 41 5.13 -7.37 -2.86
C ALA A 41 6.50 -8.08 -2.91
N MET A 42 6.64 -9.26 -2.30
CA MET A 42 7.86 -10.08 -2.37
C MET A 42 8.14 -10.56 -3.79
N THR A 43 7.09 -10.97 -4.52
CA THR A 43 7.21 -11.40 -5.92
C THR A 43 7.68 -10.24 -6.79
N CYS A 44 7.06 -9.06 -6.66
CA CYS A 44 7.47 -7.86 -7.36
C CYS A 44 8.90 -7.43 -7.04
N LYS A 45 9.28 -7.48 -5.75
CA LYS A 45 10.67 -7.20 -5.36
C LYS A 45 11.63 -8.16 -6.05
N LYS A 46 11.33 -9.45 -6.08
CA LYS A 46 12.17 -10.44 -6.76
C LYS A 46 12.29 -10.14 -8.26
N GLU A 47 11.18 -9.85 -8.93
CA GLU A 47 11.19 -9.49 -10.37
C GLU A 47 12.01 -8.22 -10.64
N MET A 48 11.95 -7.24 -9.74
CA MET A 48 12.78 -6.03 -9.80
C MET A 48 14.27 -6.34 -9.60
N ASP A 49 14.61 -7.15 -8.59
CA ASP A 49 15.98 -7.58 -8.31
C ASP A 49 16.55 -8.37 -9.51
N ASP A 50 15.77 -9.28 -10.10
CA ASP A 50 16.14 -10.07 -11.29
C ASP A 50 16.32 -9.17 -12.53
N SER A 51 15.66 -8.01 -12.57
CA SER A 51 15.78 -6.99 -13.62
C SER A 51 16.92 -5.98 -13.36
N GLY A 52 17.66 -6.13 -12.26
CA GLY A 52 18.75 -5.23 -11.87
C GLY A 52 18.31 -3.91 -11.24
N VAL A 53 17.05 -3.78 -10.82
CA VAL A 53 16.54 -2.60 -10.12
C VAL A 53 16.78 -2.77 -8.62
N GLU A 54 17.68 -1.97 -8.06
CA GLU A 54 17.95 -1.99 -6.62
C GLU A 54 16.79 -1.36 -5.83
N PHE A 55 16.10 -2.18 -5.02
CA PHE A 55 15.07 -1.71 -4.10
C PHE A 55 15.67 -1.30 -2.75
N LYS A 56 15.52 -0.02 -2.37
CA LYS A 56 15.99 0.52 -1.09
C LYS A 56 14.83 0.70 -0.11
N LEU A 57 14.71 -0.23 0.83
CA LEU A 57 13.58 -0.28 1.76
C LEU A 57 13.40 1.00 2.60
N MET A 58 14.47 1.50 3.22
CA MET A 58 14.38 2.67 4.11
C MET A 58 13.94 3.95 3.36
N PRO A 59 14.52 4.29 2.19
CA PRO A 59 13.97 5.35 1.33
C PRO A 59 12.49 5.15 0.98
N CYS A 60 12.06 3.93 0.65
CA CYS A 60 10.66 3.69 0.33
C CYS A 60 9.72 3.86 1.52
N LEU A 61 10.14 3.49 2.73
CA LEU A 61 9.35 3.72 3.93
C LEU A 61 9.20 5.21 4.22
N ALA A 62 10.30 5.97 4.17
CA ALA A 62 10.27 7.43 4.32
C ALA A 62 9.40 8.12 3.25
N PHE A 63 9.49 7.64 2.00
CA PHE A 63 8.67 8.10 0.88
C PHE A 63 7.18 7.87 1.10
N TYR A 64 6.79 6.68 1.56
CA TYR A 64 5.39 6.35 1.86
C TYR A 64 4.87 7.04 3.12
N GLU A 65 5.74 7.34 4.09
CA GLU A 65 5.38 8.13 5.26
C GLU A 65 4.96 9.55 4.87
N GLY A 66 5.68 10.15 3.92
CA GLY A 66 5.36 11.45 3.35
C GLY A 66 5.80 12.61 4.25
N GLY A 67 7.06 12.59 4.68
CA GLY A 67 7.69 13.69 5.41
C GLY A 67 7.79 14.98 4.58
N LYS A 68 7.95 16.13 5.25
CA LYS A 68 8.00 17.46 4.60
C LYS A 68 9.20 17.63 3.66
N ASP A 69 10.26 16.85 3.86
CA ASP A 69 11.51 16.93 3.12
C ASP A 69 11.59 15.93 1.95
N ILE A 70 10.52 15.15 1.73
CA ILE A 70 10.44 14.20 0.62
C ILE A 70 10.06 14.95 -0.67
N ASP A 71 10.96 14.97 -1.65
CA ASP A 71 10.63 15.35 -3.03
C ASP A 71 10.14 14.11 -3.79
N PRO A 72 8.84 14.00 -4.10
CA PRO A 72 8.32 12.82 -4.78
C PRO A 72 8.71 12.72 -6.25
N THR A 73 9.35 13.74 -6.82
CA THR A 73 9.92 13.72 -8.16
C THR A 73 11.36 13.20 -8.19
N SER A 74 11.98 13.04 -7.02
CA SER A 74 13.32 12.48 -6.89
C SER A 74 13.38 11.03 -7.41
N LYS A 75 14.40 10.76 -8.23
CA LYS A 75 14.66 9.43 -8.80
C LYS A 75 14.98 8.37 -7.75
N GLU A 76 15.39 8.79 -6.55
CA GLU A 76 15.70 7.86 -5.46
C GLU A 76 14.47 7.03 -5.03
N TYR A 77 13.26 7.51 -5.36
CA TYR A 77 11.99 6.87 -5.04
C TYR A 77 11.36 6.13 -6.23
N ASP A 78 12.00 6.12 -7.41
CA ASP A 78 11.42 5.49 -8.60
C ASP A 78 11.21 3.99 -8.37
N SER A 79 12.15 3.30 -7.72
CA SER A 79 11.97 1.88 -7.37
C SER A 79 10.81 1.65 -6.39
N CYS A 80 10.51 2.61 -5.52
CA CYS A 80 9.34 2.53 -4.62
C CYS A 80 8.04 2.63 -5.42
N LYS A 81 7.96 3.60 -6.33
CA LYS A 81 6.80 3.80 -7.21
C LYS A 81 6.57 2.57 -8.09
N GLU A 82 7.63 2.00 -8.66
CA GLU A 82 7.55 0.81 -9.52
C GLU A 82 7.14 -0.44 -8.74
N LEU A 83 7.62 -0.62 -7.50
CA LEU A 83 7.12 -1.69 -6.63
C LEU A 83 5.60 -1.56 -6.42
N MET A 84 5.11 -0.35 -6.18
CA MET A 84 3.68 -0.10 -6.00
C MET A 84 2.88 -0.42 -7.26
N ALA A 85 3.34 0.03 -8.43
CA ALA A 85 2.69 -0.28 -9.70
C ALA A 85 2.68 -1.79 -9.98
N CYS A 86 3.79 -2.49 -9.73
CA CYS A 86 3.84 -3.94 -9.89
C CYS A 86 2.80 -4.65 -9.01
N VAL A 87 2.69 -4.28 -7.73
CA VAL A 87 1.69 -4.86 -6.84
C VAL A 87 0.27 -4.56 -7.34
N MET A 88 0.02 -3.31 -7.76
CA MET A 88 -1.28 -2.91 -8.31
C MET A 88 -1.67 -3.70 -9.57
N LYS A 89 -0.70 -4.02 -10.44
CA LYS A 89 -0.91 -4.87 -11.61
C LYS A 89 -1.22 -6.32 -11.22
N LYS A 90 -0.48 -6.90 -10.26
CA LYS A 90 -0.74 -8.28 -9.80
C LYS A 90 -2.11 -8.44 -9.13
N TYR A 91 -2.60 -7.38 -8.48
CA TYR A 91 -3.96 -7.32 -7.94
C TYR A 91 -5.05 -7.00 -8.98
N GLY A 92 -4.66 -6.69 -10.22
CA GLY A 92 -5.58 -6.30 -11.29
C GLY A 92 -6.23 -4.94 -11.08
N VAL A 93 -5.78 -4.15 -10.09
CA VAL A 93 -6.30 -2.79 -9.83
C VAL A 93 -5.66 -1.74 -10.75
N MET A 94 -4.57 -2.11 -11.42
CA MET A 94 -3.96 -1.37 -12.52
C MET A 94 -3.88 -2.29 -13.75
N SER A 95 -4.08 -1.73 -14.94
CA SER A 95 -3.90 -2.47 -16.20
C SER A 95 -2.44 -2.93 -16.38
N SER A 96 -2.25 -4.03 -17.10
CA SER A 96 -0.91 -4.62 -17.30
C SER A 96 0.09 -3.66 -17.96
N ASP A 97 -0.40 -2.74 -18.80
CA ASP A 97 0.37 -1.69 -19.47
C ASP A 97 0.55 -0.41 -18.62
N GLY A 98 0.03 -0.40 -17.38
CA GLY A 98 0.17 0.69 -16.43
C GLY A 98 -0.51 2.00 -16.85
N THR A 99 -1.47 1.96 -17.77
CA THR A 99 -2.13 3.17 -18.32
C THR A 99 -3.48 3.48 -17.70
N SER A 100 -4.05 2.57 -16.91
CA SER A 100 -5.36 2.77 -16.30
C SER A 100 -5.52 2.05 -14.96
N LEU A 101 -6.42 2.58 -14.14
CA LEU A 101 -6.88 1.94 -12.90
C LEU A 101 -8.22 1.24 -13.15
N VAL A 102 -8.40 0.07 -12.55
CA VAL A 102 -9.59 -0.76 -12.72
C VAL A 102 -10.51 -0.57 -11.52
N LYS A 103 -11.58 0.22 -11.70
CA LYS A 103 -12.52 0.58 -10.62
C LYS A 103 -13.05 -0.64 -9.87
N ASP A 104 -13.52 -1.64 -10.61
CA ASP A 104 -14.21 -2.79 -10.01
C ASP A 104 -13.25 -3.60 -9.13
N LYS A 105 -12.00 -3.77 -9.56
CA LYS A 105 -10.96 -4.40 -8.74
C LYS A 105 -10.57 -3.57 -7.52
N MET A 106 -10.51 -2.24 -7.66
CA MET A 106 -10.32 -1.37 -6.50
C MET A 106 -11.49 -1.51 -5.51
N MET A 107 -12.73 -1.58 -5.98
CA MET A 107 -13.91 -1.77 -5.12
C MET A 107 -13.91 -3.12 -4.41
N GLU A 108 -13.42 -4.18 -5.05
CA GLU A 108 -13.18 -5.49 -4.42
C GLU A 108 -12.17 -5.36 -3.28
N VAL A 109 -11.02 -4.73 -3.53
CA VAL A 109 -9.97 -4.52 -2.51
C VAL A 109 -10.49 -3.67 -1.35
N VAL A 110 -11.14 -2.54 -1.63
CA VAL A 110 -11.69 -1.67 -0.57
C VAL A 110 -12.79 -2.38 0.22
N GLY A 111 -13.59 -3.24 -0.41
CA GLY A 111 -14.59 -4.05 0.28
C GLY A 111 -14.01 -4.93 1.39
N LEU A 112 -12.77 -5.40 1.23
CA LEU A 112 -12.08 -6.18 2.26
C LEU A 112 -11.69 -5.32 3.48
N PHE A 113 -11.38 -4.04 3.26
CA PHE A 113 -11.12 -3.09 4.34
C PHE A 113 -12.41 -2.63 5.02
N ASP A 114 -13.51 -2.54 4.29
CA ASP A 114 -14.82 -2.09 4.80
C ASP A 114 -15.35 -2.99 5.93
N ASN A 115 -15.02 -4.30 5.88
CA ASN A 115 -15.34 -5.25 6.96
C ASN A 115 -14.78 -4.79 8.33
N LYS A 116 -13.58 -4.19 8.34
CA LYS A 116 -12.90 -3.71 9.55
C LYS A 116 -13.11 -2.21 9.78
N TYR A 117 -13.25 -1.45 8.70
CA TYR A 117 -13.39 0.00 8.71
C TYR A 117 -14.67 0.38 7.95
N LYS A 118 -15.82 0.13 8.59
CA LYS A 118 -17.15 0.36 8.01
C LYS A 118 -17.26 1.75 7.38
N GLY A 119 -17.78 1.80 6.16
CA GLY A 119 -17.99 3.01 5.39
C GLY A 119 -16.86 3.36 4.43
N MET A 120 -15.73 2.63 4.44
CA MET A 120 -14.65 2.80 3.48
C MET A 120 -15.10 2.55 2.03
N LYS A 121 -15.99 1.58 1.80
CA LYS A 121 -16.46 1.27 0.44
C LYS A 121 -17.30 2.42 -0.13
N ASP A 122 -18.17 3.00 0.69
CA ASP A 122 -18.99 4.15 0.30
C ASP A 122 -18.16 5.42 0.13
N GLU A 123 -17.25 5.69 1.07
CA GLU A 123 -16.29 6.79 0.97
C GLU A 123 -15.46 6.67 -0.31
N PHE A 124 -14.99 5.45 -0.63
CA PHE A 124 -14.22 5.20 -1.82
C PHE A 124 -15.03 5.48 -3.08
N ASN A 125 -16.24 4.93 -3.20
CA ASN A 125 -17.03 5.10 -4.40
C ASN A 125 -17.50 6.55 -4.61
N ASN A 126 -17.83 7.26 -3.53
CA ASN A 126 -18.49 8.56 -3.61
C ASN A 126 -17.54 9.75 -3.51
N ALA A 127 -16.38 9.61 -2.87
CA ALA A 127 -15.43 10.70 -2.67
C ALA A 127 -14.05 10.42 -3.29
N ILE A 128 -13.49 9.22 -3.08
CA ILE A 128 -12.11 8.92 -3.50
C ILE A 128 -12.04 8.66 -5.00
N TRP A 129 -12.84 7.74 -5.53
CA TRP A 129 -12.79 7.35 -6.94
C TRP A 129 -13.06 8.52 -7.89
N PRO A 130 -14.08 9.37 -7.68
CA PRO A 130 -14.31 10.53 -8.54
C PRO A 130 -13.14 11.53 -8.55
N ALA A 131 -12.41 11.65 -7.43
CA ALA A 131 -11.31 12.60 -7.28
C ALA A 131 -9.94 12.04 -7.69
N CYS A 132 -9.72 10.73 -7.50
CA CYS A 132 -8.40 10.10 -7.60
C CYS A 132 -8.31 9.07 -8.75
N GLY A 133 -9.43 8.55 -9.24
CA GLY A 133 -9.48 7.45 -10.23
C GLY A 133 -9.15 7.84 -11.67
N LYS A 134 -8.76 9.09 -11.94
CA LYS A 134 -8.37 9.60 -13.27
C LYS A 134 -6.92 10.14 -13.25
N PRO A 135 -5.92 9.28 -13.01
CA PRO A 135 -4.52 9.71 -13.06
C PRO A 135 -4.11 10.12 -14.49
N SER A 136 -3.26 11.14 -14.61
CA SER A 136 -2.71 11.64 -15.89
C SER A 136 -1.40 10.94 -16.29
N GLU A 137 -0.74 10.31 -15.34
CA GLU A 137 0.57 9.67 -15.48
C GLU A 137 0.45 8.16 -15.78
N LYS A 138 1.56 7.45 -15.90
CA LYS A 138 1.59 5.99 -16.09
C LYS A 138 2.40 5.29 -15.01
N GLU A 139 2.24 3.96 -14.92
CA GLU A 139 3.10 3.06 -14.14
C GLU A 139 3.28 3.50 -12.68
N GLY A 140 4.52 3.54 -12.18
CA GLY A 140 4.82 3.92 -10.80
C GLY A 140 4.30 5.31 -10.43
N GLN A 141 4.38 6.27 -11.35
CA GLN A 141 3.90 7.62 -11.07
C GLN A 141 2.37 7.68 -10.96
N MET A 142 1.66 6.88 -11.77
CA MET A 142 0.22 6.68 -11.62
C MET A 142 -0.11 6.09 -10.24
N ALA A 143 0.58 5.02 -9.86
CA ALA A 143 0.37 4.34 -8.59
C ALA A 143 0.54 5.29 -7.39
N TYR A 144 1.65 6.04 -7.38
CA TYR A 144 1.93 7.03 -6.35
C TYR A 144 0.88 8.14 -6.30
N ASN A 145 0.55 8.76 -7.45
CA ASN A 145 -0.40 9.86 -7.50
C ASN A 145 -1.79 9.44 -6.99
N PHE A 146 -2.21 8.22 -7.34
CA PHE A 146 -3.45 7.64 -6.84
C PHE A 146 -3.42 7.48 -5.31
N MET A 147 -2.39 6.82 -4.76
CA MET A 147 -2.28 6.58 -3.32
C MET A 147 -2.14 7.89 -2.52
N TYR A 148 -1.36 8.85 -3.02
CA TYR A 148 -1.24 10.17 -2.42
C TYR A 148 -2.58 10.91 -2.40
N CYS A 149 -3.34 10.86 -3.50
CA CYS A 149 -4.68 11.43 -3.56
C CYS A 149 -5.63 10.76 -2.56
N VAL A 150 -5.59 9.42 -2.43
CA VAL A 150 -6.38 8.65 -1.45
C VAL A 150 -6.08 9.14 -0.03
N PHE A 151 -4.81 9.25 0.37
CA PHE A 151 -4.43 9.74 1.70
C PHE A 151 -4.82 11.19 1.96
N LYS A 152 -4.87 12.02 0.92
CA LYS A 152 -5.34 13.41 1.02
C LYS A 152 -6.85 13.52 1.15
N LYS A 153 -7.59 12.61 0.50
CA LYS A 153 -9.06 12.65 0.41
C LYS A 153 -9.77 11.83 1.48
N SER A 154 -9.11 10.81 2.02
CA SER A 154 -9.68 9.95 3.06
C SER A 154 -8.98 10.14 4.40
N PRO A 155 -9.64 10.77 5.40
CA PRO A 155 -9.16 10.81 6.77
C PRO A 155 -8.92 9.41 7.35
N MET A 156 -9.73 8.43 6.94
CA MET A 156 -9.57 7.05 7.39
C MET A 156 -8.30 6.42 6.83
N ALA A 157 -8.06 6.53 5.52
CA ALA A 157 -6.82 6.02 4.91
C ALA A 157 -5.58 6.68 5.51
N LYS A 158 -5.63 8.01 5.75
CA LYS A 158 -4.57 8.73 6.46
C LYS A 158 -4.34 8.19 7.87
N LYS A 159 -5.41 7.98 8.65
CA LYS A 159 -5.33 7.43 10.01
C LYS A 159 -4.72 6.03 10.04
N VAL A 160 -5.04 5.18 9.06
CA VAL A 160 -4.46 3.84 8.93
C VAL A 160 -2.95 3.94 8.62
N LYS A 161 -2.56 4.82 7.69
CA LYS A 161 -1.15 5.10 7.39
C LYS A 161 -0.39 5.61 8.61
N ASP A 162 -0.91 6.63 9.30
CA ASP A 162 -0.23 7.27 10.43
C ASP A 162 -0.07 6.30 11.62
N LYS A 163 -1.08 5.44 11.87
CA LYS A 163 -0.97 4.37 12.89
C LYS A 163 0.12 3.37 12.55
N PHE A 164 0.27 3.02 11.29
CA PHE A 164 1.32 2.11 10.84
C PHE A 164 2.71 2.69 11.12
N PHE A 165 2.97 3.93 10.72
CA PHE A 165 4.29 4.55 10.91
C PHE A 165 4.60 4.84 12.38
N ALA A 166 3.61 5.28 13.16
CA ALA A 166 3.80 5.47 14.61
C ALA A 166 4.23 4.16 15.30
N PHE A 167 3.63 3.04 14.89
CA PHE A 167 4.01 1.73 15.39
C PHE A 167 5.41 1.31 14.92
N PHE A 168 5.71 1.51 13.63
CA PHE A 168 7.00 1.17 13.04
C PHE A 168 8.16 1.85 13.77
N HIS A 169 8.02 3.14 14.06
CA HIS A 169 9.02 3.91 14.82
C HIS A 169 9.18 3.37 16.25
N ALA A 170 8.07 3.04 16.93
CA ALA A 170 8.13 2.46 18.27
C ALA A 170 8.92 1.13 18.33
N GLN A 171 8.87 0.31 17.27
CA GLN A 171 9.67 -0.91 17.21
C GLN A 171 11.17 -0.69 16.94
N GLN A 172 11.55 0.45 16.35
CA GLN A 172 12.96 0.78 16.16
C GLN A 172 13.60 1.32 17.44
N ASP A 173 12.82 2.02 18.27
CA ASP A 173 13.30 2.57 19.54
C ASP A 173 13.52 1.48 20.62
N ASP A 174 12.86 0.33 20.50
CA ASP A 174 12.98 -0.83 21.40
C ASP A 174 14.10 -1.83 21.00
N SER A 175 14.89 -1.55 19.97
CA SER A 175 15.95 -2.42 19.43
C SER A 175 17.34 -1.78 19.45
#